data_AF-A0A0A1UR63-F1
#
_entry.id   AF-A0A0A1UR63-F1
#
_cell.length_a   1.000
_cell.length_b   1.000
_cell.length_c   1.000
_cell.angle_alpha   90.00
_cell.angle_beta   90.00
_cell.angle_gamma   90.00
#
_symmetry.space_group_name_H-M   'P 1'
#
loop_
_entity.id
_entity.type
_entity.pdbx_description
1 polymer ?
#
loop_
_entity_poly.entity_id
_entity_poly.type
_entity_poly.pdbx_seq_one_letter_code
_entity_poly.pdbx_strand_id
1 'polypeptide(L)'
;MLALHASPSWEIDMTESLNGEPRNLHVAHCGINPGGPCNEPSGVSSMSESVDRRAGGNDTESMTWAIDGVPKWTLRQSDLGDAGAWQVLAADGKMVLFKVAVGGAFADAVAGFKTPTNETVGGRGAAMEGDYVAVYAS
;
A
#
# COMPACT_ATOMS: atom_id res chain seq x y z
N MET A 1 -1.65 8.92 -4.51
CA MET A 1 -2.61 7.96 -5.10
C MET A 1 -3.75 8.66 -5.85
N LEU A 2 -4.16 8.18 -7.03
CA LEU A 2 -5.50 8.41 -7.60
C LEU A 2 -5.96 7.14 -8.32
N ALA A 3 -6.49 6.19 -7.57
CA ALA A 3 -7.18 5.02 -8.10
C ALA A 3 -8.58 5.44 -8.61
N LEU A 4 -8.64 6.08 -9.79
CA LEU A 4 -9.89 6.26 -10.51
C LEU A 4 -10.28 4.94 -11.20
N HIS A 5 -10.81 3.99 -10.44
CA HIS A 5 -11.60 2.87 -10.97
C HIS A 5 -12.86 2.69 -10.12
N ALA A 6 -14.03 2.85 -10.76
CA ALA A 6 -15.34 2.60 -10.16
C ALA A 6 -15.68 1.10 -10.18
N SER A 7 -14.84 0.32 -9.50
CA SER A 7 -14.91 -1.13 -9.33
C SER A 7 -14.54 -1.43 -7.88
N PRO A 8 -14.88 -2.60 -7.30
CA PRO A 8 -14.49 -2.90 -5.92
C PRO A 8 -12.99 -2.69 -5.77
N SER A 9 -12.56 -1.90 -4.77
CA SER A 9 -11.15 -1.64 -4.57
C SER A 9 -10.45 -2.95 -4.20
N TRP A 10 -9.26 -3.12 -4.76
CA TRP A 10 -8.28 -4.14 -4.38
C TRP A 10 -6.91 -3.57 -4.75
N GLU A 11 -6.22 -2.97 -3.79
CA GLU A 11 -4.85 -2.49 -3.99
C GLU A 11 -4.01 -2.87 -2.76
N ILE A 12 -2.76 -3.25 -3.01
CA ILE A 12 -1.82 -3.72 -1.99
C ILE A 12 -0.59 -2.84 -2.12
N ASP A 13 -0.52 -1.80 -1.29
CA ASP A 13 0.60 -0.89 -1.26
C ASP A 13 1.73 -1.52 -0.43
N MET A 14 2.67 -2.11 -1.17
CA MET A 14 3.91 -2.65 -0.58
C MET A 14 4.81 -1.54 -0.04
N THR A 15 4.78 -0.37 -0.67
CA THR A 15 5.54 0.81 -0.24
C THR A 15 4.96 2.08 -0.87
N GLU A 16 4.31 2.93 -0.07
CA GLU A 16 4.11 4.34 -0.42
C GLU A 16 4.98 5.22 0.49
N SER A 17 5.68 6.18 -0.13
CA SER A 17 6.42 7.23 0.57
C SER A 17 6.21 8.55 -0.17
N LEU A 18 6.25 9.66 0.58
CA LEU A 18 5.79 10.97 0.12
C LEU A 18 6.55 12.08 0.84
N ASN A 19 6.61 13.26 0.20
CA ASN A 19 7.22 14.49 0.73
C ASN A 19 8.69 14.37 1.21
N GLY A 20 9.39 13.28 0.84
CA GLY A 20 10.75 12.99 1.31
C GLY A 20 10.82 12.57 2.79
N GLU A 21 9.71 12.18 3.40
CA GLU A 21 9.71 11.67 4.78
C GLU A 21 10.44 10.30 4.85
N PRO A 22 11.21 10.03 5.91
CA PRO A 22 11.89 8.74 6.12
C PRO A 22 10.90 7.68 6.64
N ARG A 23 9.76 7.53 5.96
CA ARG A 23 8.64 6.68 6.35
C ARG A 23 8.11 5.96 5.12
N ASN A 24 7.71 4.70 5.31
CA ASN A 24 6.94 3.95 4.34
C ASN A 24 5.56 3.64 4.95
N LEU A 25 4.54 3.74 4.11
CA LEU A 25 3.19 3.29 4.42
C LEU A 25 2.95 1.96 3.73
N HIS A 26 2.29 1.07 4.46
CA HIS A 26 1.73 -0.16 3.93
C HIS A 26 0.21 -0.07 4.08
N VAL A 27 -0.49 -0.28 2.98
CA VAL A 27 -1.94 -0.11 2.91
C VAL A 27 -2.56 -1.27 2.15
N ALA A 28 -3.71 -1.72 2.62
CA ALA A 28 -4.60 -2.61 1.91
C ALA A 28 -5.92 -1.87 1.64
N HIS A 29 -6.24 -1.70 0.37
CA HIS A 29 -7.49 -1.14 -0.13
C HIS A 29 -8.44 -2.28 -0.51
N CYS A 30 -9.68 -2.25 -0.02
CA CYS A 30 -10.67 -3.29 -0.28
C CYS A 30 -12.14 -2.80 -0.20
N GLY A 31 -12.99 -3.37 -1.06
CA GLY A 31 -14.44 -3.22 -0.98
C GLY A 31 -14.97 -1.99 -1.71
N ILE A 32 -15.61 -1.06 -1.00
CA ILE A 32 -16.34 0.06 -1.60
C ILE A 32 -15.79 1.41 -1.13
N ASN A 33 -15.75 2.38 -2.04
CA ASN A 33 -15.33 3.75 -1.75
C ASN A 33 -16.52 4.72 -1.89
N PRO A 34 -16.88 5.51 -0.86
CA PRO A 34 -16.23 5.63 0.45
C PRO A 34 -16.68 4.57 1.48
N GLY A 35 -15.84 4.33 2.50
CA GLY A 35 -16.14 3.45 3.63
C GLY A 35 -15.80 1.99 3.35
N GLY A 36 -16.78 1.10 3.54
CA GLY A 36 -16.57 -0.34 3.40
C GLY A 36 -15.61 -0.95 4.45
N PRO A 37 -15.25 -2.23 4.30
CA PRO A 37 -14.43 -2.96 5.27
C PRO A 37 -13.00 -2.42 5.40
N CYS A 38 -12.45 -1.78 4.35
CA CYS A 38 -11.13 -1.13 4.40
C CYS A 38 -11.17 0.39 4.63
N ASN A 39 -12.30 1.00 5.02
CA ASN A 39 -12.40 2.44 5.30
C ASN A 39 -11.84 3.36 4.17
N GLU A 40 -12.27 3.08 2.94
CA GLU A 40 -11.87 3.80 1.74
C GLU A 40 -12.25 5.29 1.79
N PRO A 41 -11.41 6.20 1.25
CA PRO A 41 -10.17 5.96 0.51
C PRO A 41 -8.91 5.83 1.39
N SER A 42 -9.04 5.61 2.70
CA SER A 42 -7.87 5.57 3.61
C SER A 42 -7.16 4.22 3.60
N GLY A 43 -7.89 3.14 3.30
CA GLY A 43 -7.41 1.76 3.42
C GLY A 43 -7.22 1.31 4.87
N VAL A 44 -6.96 0.02 5.06
CA VAL A 44 -6.40 -0.48 6.33
C VAL A 44 -4.88 -0.37 6.21
N SER A 45 -4.23 0.30 7.17
CA SER A 45 -2.81 0.61 7.06
C SER A 45 -2.05 0.42 8.36
N SER A 46 -0.73 0.30 8.21
CA SER A 46 0.23 0.47 9.30
C SER A 46 1.42 1.27 8.80
N MET A 47 1.89 2.24 9.60
CA MET A 47 3.15 2.94 9.30
C MET A 47 4.31 2.06 9.73
N SER A 48 5.28 1.88 8.83
CA SER A 48 6.26 0.81 8.95
C SER A 48 7.57 1.19 8.26
N GLU A 49 8.66 0.67 8.79
CA GLU A 49 9.95 0.71 8.12
C GLU A 49 10.21 -0.66 7.39
N SER A 50 9.43 -0.98 6.31
CA SER A 50 9.63 -1.75 4.99
C SER A 50 9.25 -3.26 4.62
N VAL A 51 10.11 -4.15 4.02
CA VAL A 51 9.69 -5.46 3.36
C VAL A 51 10.60 -6.74 3.52
N ASP A 52 10.03 -7.93 3.84
CA ASP A 52 10.55 -9.35 3.87
C ASP A 52 9.40 -10.40 4.18
N ARG A 53 9.63 -11.74 4.18
CA ARG A 53 8.58 -12.81 4.25
C ARG A 53 8.94 -14.08 5.08
N ARG A 54 8.11 -14.46 6.07
CA ARG A 54 7.97 -15.84 6.62
C ARG A 54 6.51 -16.12 7.05
N ALA A 55 6.09 -17.39 7.10
CA ALA A 55 4.67 -17.79 7.19
C ALA A 55 4.30 -18.64 8.42
N GLY A 56 3.02 -18.58 8.83
CA GLY A 56 2.38 -19.46 9.82
C GLY A 56 0.85 -19.29 9.80
N GLY A 57 0.09 -20.39 9.80
CA GLY A 57 -1.39 -20.40 9.74
C GLY A 57 -2.06 -20.38 11.13
N ASN A 58 -3.29 -20.87 11.33
CA ASN A 58 -4.25 -21.36 10.35
C ASN A 58 -5.69 -21.01 10.79
N ASP A 59 -5.97 -19.71 10.93
CA ASP A 59 -7.32 -19.13 10.83
C ASP A 59 -7.40 -17.92 9.85
N THR A 60 -6.74 -17.89 8.69
CA THR A 60 -5.72 -18.78 8.08
C THR A 60 -4.75 -17.93 7.27
N GLU A 61 -5.32 -17.13 6.37
CA GLU A 61 -4.60 -16.29 5.46
C GLU A 61 -4.23 -14.97 6.12
N SER A 62 -3.00 -14.54 5.86
CA SER A 62 -2.50 -13.25 6.29
C SER A 62 -1.52 -12.70 5.27
N MET A 63 -1.49 -11.38 5.15
CA MET A 63 -0.54 -10.64 4.33
C MET A 63 0.44 -9.96 5.28
N THR A 64 1.74 -10.10 5.03
CA THR A 64 2.79 -9.57 5.92
C THR A 64 3.79 -8.71 5.15
N TRP A 65 4.09 -7.54 5.72
CA TRP A 65 5.11 -6.57 5.34
C TRP A 65 6.15 -6.48 6.48
N ALA A 66 7.42 -6.14 6.20
CA ALA A 66 8.55 -6.44 7.12
C ALA A 66 9.75 -5.46 6.99
N ILE A 67 11.01 -5.92 6.96
CA ILE A 67 12.17 -5.33 6.25
C ILE A 67 13.38 -6.19 6.52
N ASP A 68 14.18 -6.47 5.50
CA ASP A 68 15.52 -7.06 5.64
C ASP A 68 15.54 -8.36 6.50
N GLY A 69 14.40 -9.05 6.63
CA GLY A 69 14.19 -10.16 7.58
C GLY A 69 12.99 -10.06 8.54
N VAL A 70 12.41 -8.87 8.76
CA VAL A 70 11.80 -8.51 10.06
C VAL A 70 10.35 -8.00 9.95
N PRO A 71 9.32 -8.82 10.24
CA PRO A 71 7.90 -8.42 10.22
C PRO A 71 7.59 -7.11 10.94
N LYS A 72 6.85 -6.21 10.26
CA LYS A 72 6.42 -4.89 10.76
C LYS A 72 4.90 -4.76 10.81
N TRP A 73 4.21 -5.34 9.84
CA TRP A 73 2.75 -5.41 9.85
C TRP A 73 2.27 -6.72 9.25
N THR A 74 1.25 -7.30 9.87
CA THR A 74 0.51 -8.45 9.37
C THR A 74 -0.97 -8.10 9.41
N LEU A 75 -1.64 -8.13 8.26
CA LEU A 75 -3.09 -8.09 8.14
C LEU A 75 -3.61 -9.51 8.01
N ARG A 76 -4.51 -9.92 8.91
CA ARG A 76 -5.20 -11.22 8.84
C ARG A 76 -6.59 -11.05 8.25
N GLN A 77 -7.13 -12.11 7.66
CA GLN A 77 -8.53 -12.16 7.25
C GLN A 77 -9.51 -11.77 8.38
N SER A 78 -9.21 -12.21 9.60
CA SER A 78 -9.99 -11.86 10.81
C SER A 78 -10.07 -10.36 11.09
N ASP A 79 -9.05 -9.60 10.69
CA ASP A 79 -8.91 -8.20 11.05
C ASP A 79 -9.77 -7.29 10.17
N LEU A 80 -10.14 -7.74 8.95
CA LEU A 80 -11.10 -7.06 8.08
C LEU A 80 -12.56 -7.30 8.46
N GLY A 81 -12.88 -8.43 9.10
CA GLY A 81 -14.25 -8.84 9.42
C GLY A 81 -15.15 -9.17 8.21
N ASP A 82 -14.66 -9.04 6.97
CA ASP A 82 -15.37 -9.32 5.72
C ASP A 82 -14.60 -10.32 4.86
N ALA A 83 -15.11 -11.55 4.79
CA ALA A 83 -14.49 -12.64 4.03
C ALA A 83 -14.60 -12.46 2.50
N GLY A 84 -15.61 -11.73 2.01
CA GLY A 84 -15.76 -11.46 0.57
C GLY A 84 -14.76 -10.40 0.10
N ALA A 85 -14.58 -9.34 0.90
CA ALA A 85 -13.54 -8.34 0.65
C ALA A 85 -12.13 -8.95 0.74
N TRP A 86 -11.89 -9.84 1.72
CA TRP A 86 -10.64 -10.59 1.80
C TRP A 86 -10.40 -11.46 0.55
N GLN A 87 -11.43 -12.18 0.08
CA GLN A 87 -11.31 -13.04 -1.10
C GLN A 87 -10.85 -12.25 -2.35
N VAL A 88 -11.47 -11.11 -2.63
CA VAL A 88 -11.09 -10.24 -3.77
C VAL A 88 -9.69 -9.64 -3.58
N LEU A 89 -9.36 -9.22 -2.35
CA LEU A 89 -8.03 -8.69 -2.03
C LEU A 89 -6.92 -9.75 -2.24
N ALA A 90 -7.10 -10.97 -1.72
CA ALA A 90 -6.06 -11.99 -1.64
C ALA A 90 -6.01 -12.95 -2.83
N ALA A 91 -7.15 -13.36 -3.40
CA ALA A 91 -7.20 -14.43 -4.42
C ALA A 91 -7.05 -13.91 -5.86
N ASP A 92 -7.53 -12.70 -6.16
CA ASP A 92 -7.48 -12.18 -7.53
C ASP A 92 -6.05 -11.81 -7.94
N GLY A 93 -5.67 -12.17 -9.17
CA GLY A 93 -4.34 -11.89 -9.73
C GLY A 93 -4.04 -10.38 -9.77
N LYS A 94 -2.86 -9.99 -9.29
CA LYS A 94 -2.39 -8.60 -9.22
C LYS A 94 -1.28 -8.35 -10.24
N MET A 95 -1.15 -7.11 -10.70
CA MET A 95 0.07 -6.63 -11.38
C MET A 95 0.95 -5.88 -10.37
N VAL A 96 2.28 -5.91 -10.56
CA VAL A 96 3.19 -5.04 -9.80
C VAL A 96 3.31 -3.71 -10.54
N LEU A 97 3.08 -2.60 -9.83
CA LEU A 97 3.18 -1.25 -10.36
C LEU A 97 4.23 -0.44 -9.59
N PHE A 98 5.24 0.05 -10.30
CA PHE A 98 6.17 1.06 -9.78
C PHE A 98 5.80 2.42 -10.37
N LYS A 99 5.63 3.44 -9.51
CA LYS A 99 5.26 4.80 -9.91
C LYS A 99 5.93 5.83 -9.00
N VAL A 100 6.33 6.96 -9.58
CA VAL A 100 6.57 8.20 -8.83
C VAL A 100 5.43 9.14 -9.18
N ALA A 101 4.48 9.30 -8.26
CA ALA A 101 3.36 10.23 -8.44
C ALA A 101 3.78 11.64 -8.01
N VAL A 102 3.30 12.66 -8.72
CA VAL A 102 3.58 14.07 -8.40
C VAL A 102 2.31 14.73 -7.88
N GLY A 103 2.26 14.94 -6.56
CA GLY A 103 1.15 15.58 -5.85
C GLY A 103 -0.16 14.77 -5.82
N GLY A 104 -1.26 15.49 -5.67
CA GLY A 104 -2.61 14.91 -5.59
C GLY A 104 -3.05 14.56 -4.17
N ALA A 105 -4.30 14.10 -4.04
CA ALA A 105 -5.04 14.10 -2.77
C ALA A 105 -4.29 13.51 -1.55
N PHE A 106 -3.52 12.43 -1.72
CA PHE A 106 -2.74 11.84 -0.63
C PHE A 106 -1.57 12.74 -0.18
N ALA A 107 -0.76 13.23 -1.13
CA ALA A 107 0.34 14.14 -0.83
C ALA A 107 -0.17 15.46 -0.24
N ASP A 108 -1.28 15.98 -0.78
CA ASP A 108 -1.96 17.18 -0.28
C ASP A 108 -2.47 17.01 1.16
N ALA A 109 -3.06 15.84 1.47
CA ALA A 109 -3.61 15.54 2.80
C ALA A 109 -2.52 15.45 3.88
N VAL A 110 -1.38 14.84 3.58
CA VAL A 110 -0.27 14.75 4.56
C VAL A 110 0.50 16.06 4.65
N ALA A 111 0.68 16.79 3.54
CA ALA A 111 1.31 18.11 3.55
C ALA A 111 0.46 19.18 4.27
N GLY A 112 -0.87 19.03 4.28
CA GLY A 112 -1.81 20.05 4.76
C GLY A 112 -1.99 21.23 3.80
N PHE A 113 -1.39 21.16 2.60
CA PHE A 113 -1.49 22.15 1.54
C PHE A 113 -1.37 21.48 0.16
N LYS A 114 -1.73 22.20 -0.91
CA LYS A 114 -1.69 21.65 -2.26
C LYS A 114 -0.27 21.44 -2.79
N THR A 115 0.00 20.23 -3.27
CA THR A 115 1.27 19.78 -3.85
C THR A 115 1.11 19.46 -5.35
N PRO A 116 2.19 19.52 -6.16
CA PRO A 116 3.51 20.10 -5.84
C PRO A 116 3.44 21.63 -5.70
N THR A 117 4.51 22.22 -5.16
CA THR A 117 4.74 23.67 -5.12
C THR A 117 5.81 24.07 -6.15
N ASN A 118 6.01 25.37 -6.38
CA ASN A 118 7.12 25.87 -7.21
C ASN A 118 8.51 25.55 -6.62
N GLU A 119 8.60 25.14 -5.36
CA GLU A 119 9.83 24.72 -4.68
C GLU A 119 10.07 23.21 -4.80
N THR A 120 9.13 22.44 -5.36
CA THR A 120 9.26 20.99 -5.52
C THR A 120 10.31 20.66 -6.58
N VAL A 121 11.44 20.11 -6.14
CA VAL A 121 12.58 19.75 -7.01
C VAL A 121 12.35 18.37 -7.65
N GLY A 122 12.59 18.27 -8.96
CA GLY A 122 12.54 17.01 -9.72
C GLY A 122 13.92 16.51 -10.18
N GLY A 123 13.92 15.63 -11.19
CA GLY A 123 15.15 15.06 -11.76
C GLY A 123 15.68 13.89 -10.92
N ARG A 124 16.99 13.60 -11.02
CA ARG A 124 17.59 12.40 -10.39
C ARG A 124 17.40 12.37 -8.87
N GLY A 125 17.45 13.51 -8.19
CA GLY A 125 17.22 13.58 -6.73
C GLY A 125 15.78 13.24 -6.28
N ALA A 126 14.84 13.12 -7.22
CA ALA A 126 13.45 12.69 -6.98
C ALA A 126 13.10 11.42 -7.79
N ALA A 127 14.09 10.69 -8.29
CA ALA A 127 13.87 9.43 -8.99
C ALA A 127 13.71 8.27 -8.00
N MET A 128 12.83 7.33 -8.34
CA MET A 128 12.81 6.02 -7.68
C MET A 128 13.92 5.16 -8.29
N GLU A 129 14.85 4.71 -7.46
CA GLU A 129 15.88 3.74 -7.83
C GLU A 129 15.50 2.37 -7.27
N GLY A 130 15.51 1.34 -8.11
CA GLY A 130 15.21 -0.04 -7.75
C GLY A 130 16.06 -0.99 -8.58
N ASP A 131 16.78 -1.89 -7.92
CA ASP A 131 17.71 -2.84 -8.55
C ASP A 131 16.95 -3.98 -9.24
N TYR A 132 16.08 -4.66 -8.50
CA TYR A 132 15.20 -5.71 -9.03
C TYR A 132 13.89 -5.83 -8.26
N VAL A 133 12.92 -6.50 -8.88
CA VAL A 133 11.74 -7.08 -8.22
C VAL A 133 11.75 -8.59 -8.46
N ALA A 134 11.41 -9.37 -7.44
CA ALA A 134 11.31 -10.82 -7.54
C ALA A 134 10.04 -11.32 -6.88
N VAL A 135 9.38 -12.29 -7.52
CA VAL A 135 8.19 -12.96 -7.00
C VAL A 135 8.52 -14.44 -6.86
N TYR A 136 8.27 -14.98 -5.67
CA TYR A 136 8.53 -16.37 -5.33
C TYR A 136 7.23 -17.06 -4.90
N ALA A 137 7.06 -18.31 -5.32
CA ALA A 137 5.97 -19.20 -4.92
C ALA A 137 6.54 -20.54 -4.45
N SER A 138 5.75 -21.28 -3.67
CA SER A 138 6.09 -22.57 -3.05
C SER A 138 4.94 -23.55 -3.20
#